data_AF-A0A2D4EX49-F1
#
_entry.id   AF-A0A2D4EX49-F1
#
_cell.length_a   1.000
_cell.length_b   1.000
_cell.length_c   1.000
_cell.angle_alpha   90.00
_cell.angle_beta   90.00
_cell.angle_gamma   90.00
#
_symmetry.space_group_name_H-M   'P 1'
#
loop_
_entity.id
_entity.type
_entity.pdbx_description
1 polymer ?
#
loop_
_entity_poly.entity_id
_entity_poly.type
_entity_poly.pdbx_seq_one_letter_code
_entity_poly.pdbx_strand_id
1 'polypeptide(L)'
;SQGRVFWSGNAMACKEKPNKLDRDEVVKIFDTNYFLRELHQYYNNQGRFPNSKVILCFGEEFPDAVPLRCKLILVEIEQLSIRQLVEEARKNETSAVGHPIGEEVHYDPMYR
;
A
#
# COMPACT_ATOMS: atom_id res chain seq x y z
N SER A 1 -23.70 -11.95 -21.60
CA SER A 1 -22.56 -12.38 -20.77
C SER A 1 -22.61 -11.62 -19.46
N GLN A 2 -22.37 -12.27 -18.33
CA GLN A 2 -22.26 -11.57 -17.05
C GLN A 2 -20.75 -11.36 -16.80
N GLY A 3 -20.35 -10.14 -16.44
CA GLY A 3 -18.93 -9.71 -16.46
C GLY A 3 -18.00 -10.53 -15.57
N ARG A 4 -16.71 -10.56 -15.95
CA ARG A 4 -15.61 -11.10 -15.13
C ARG A 4 -15.12 -10.02 -14.17
N VAL A 5 -14.75 -10.41 -12.96
CA VAL A 5 -14.10 -9.54 -11.98
C VAL A 5 -12.80 -10.19 -11.54
N PHE A 6 -11.72 -9.43 -11.58
CA PHE A 6 -10.41 -9.81 -11.09
C PHE A 6 -10.04 -8.94 -9.91
N TRP A 7 -9.17 -9.42 -9.02
CA TRP A 7 -8.85 -8.69 -7.79
C TRP A 7 -7.37 -8.76 -7.41
N SER A 8 -6.94 -7.76 -6.62
CA SER A 8 -5.67 -7.78 -5.90
C SER A 8 -5.88 -7.26 -4.48
N GLY A 9 -5.27 -7.90 -3.50
CA GLY A 9 -5.37 -7.53 -2.08
C GLY A 9 -4.32 -8.25 -1.23
N ASN A 10 -4.24 -7.92 0.05
CA ASN A 10 -3.20 -8.48 0.94
C ASN A 10 -3.42 -9.97 1.29
N ALA A 11 -4.62 -10.50 1.07
CA ALA A 11 -4.97 -11.90 1.31
C ALA A 11 -4.65 -12.84 0.13
N MET A 12 -4.09 -12.32 -0.96
CA MET A 12 -3.72 -13.13 -2.13
C MET A 12 -2.56 -14.08 -1.82
N ALA A 13 -2.69 -15.33 -2.24
CA ALA A 13 -1.59 -16.30 -2.18
C ALA A 13 -0.55 -16.10 -3.29
N CYS A 14 -0.95 -15.65 -4.48
CA CYS A 14 -0.06 -15.46 -5.64
C CYS A 14 -0.37 -14.15 -6.37
N LYS A 15 0.59 -13.20 -6.36
CA LYS A 15 0.44 -11.85 -6.93
C LYS A 15 0.76 -11.75 -8.42
N GLU A 16 1.29 -12.80 -9.03
CA GLU A 16 1.82 -12.77 -10.41
C GLU A 16 0.84 -13.33 -11.45
N LYS A 17 -0.22 -14.00 -11.01
CA LYS A 17 -1.23 -14.60 -11.89
C LYS A 17 -2.52 -13.80 -11.84
N PRO A 18 -3.33 -13.80 -12.91
CA PRO A 18 -4.67 -13.25 -12.84
C PRO A 18 -5.50 -13.93 -11.75
N ASN A 19 -6.16 -13.13 -10.90
CA ASN A 19 -6.96 -13.64 -9.78
C ASN A 19 -8.43 -13.31 -10.03
N LYS A 20 -9.17 -14.24 -10.63
CA LYS A 20 -10.60 -14.09 -10.93
C LYS A 20 -11.44 -14.37 -9.67
N LEU A 21 -12.45 -13.55 -9.43
CA LEU A 21 -13.50 -13.85 -8.45
C LEU A 21 -14.57 -14.72 -9.12
N ASP A 22 -14.86 -15.87 -8.50
CA ASP A 22 -15.97 -16.72 -8.89
C ASP A 22 -17.24 -16.32 -8.14
N ARG A 23 -18.39 -16.47 -8.81
CA ARG A 23 -19.66 -15.89 -8.34
C ARG A 23 -20.21 -16.55 -7.10
N ASP A 24 -19.96 -17.84 -6.98
CA ASP A 24 -20.56 -18.68 -5.95
C ASP A 24 -19.61 -18.88 -4.76
N GLU A 25 -18.49 -18.13 -4.73
CA GLU A 25 -17.47 -18.23 -3.70
C GLU A 25 -17.31 -16.93 -2.90
N VAL A 26 -17.25 -17.08 -1.58
CA VAL A 26 -16.86 -15.98 -0.68
C VAL A 26 -15.35 -16.00 -0.55
N VAL A 27 -14.70 -14.99 -1.14
CA VAL A 27 -13.24 -14.85 -1.11
C VAL A 27 -12.86 -13.77 -0.10
N LYS A 28 -11.95 -14.10 0.83
CA LYS A 28 -11.31 -13.08 1.66
C LYS A 28 -10.32 -12.31 0.80
N ILE A 29 -10.67 -11.06 0.47
CA ILE A 29 -9.81 -10.17 -0.35
C ILE A 29 -8.90 -9.26 0.49
N PHE A 30 -9.20 -9.12 1.78
CA PHE A 30 -8.37 -8.39 2.73
C PHE A 30 -8.35 -9.10 4.09
N ASP A 31 -7.16 -9.27 4.67
CA ASP A 31 -6.97 -9.79 6.02
C ASP A 31 -6.40 -8.69 6.93
N THR A 32 -7.24 -8.19 7.84
CA THR A 32 -6.89 -7.13 8.79
C THR A 32 -5.81 -7.57 9.77
N ASN A 33 -5.85 -8.82 10.25
CA ASN A 33 -4.83 -9.31 11.20
C ASN A 33 -3.48 -9.47 10.52
N TYR A 34 -3.48 -9.91 9.26
CA TYR A 34 -2.27 -9.95 8.45
C TYR A 34 -1.68 -8.55 8.26
N PHE A 35 -2.51 -7.57 7.88
CA PHE A 35 -2.08 -6.17 7.75
C PHE A 35 -1.42 -5.63 9.03
N LEU A 36 -2.09 -5.82 10.19
CA LEU A 36 -1.57 -5.32 11.47
C LEU A 36 -0.24 -5.97 11.86
N ARG A 37 -0.05 -7.25 11.54
CA ARG A 37 1.21 -7.96 11.77
C ARG A 37 2.33 -7.39 10.89
N GLU A 38 2.08 -7.17 9.61
CA GLU A 38 3.06 -6.54 8.72
C GLU A 38 3.37 -5.10 9.14
N LEU A 39 2.36 -4.35 9.59
CA LEU A 39 2.57 -2.98 10.11
C LEU A 39 3.45 -2.98 11.36
N HIS A 40 3.23 -3.93 12.27
CA HIS A 40 4.09 -4.10 13.43
C HIS A 40 5.53 -4.47 13.03
N GLN A 41 5.72 -5.36 12.05
CA GLN A 41 7.05 -5.69 11.52
C GLN A 41 7.73 -4.47 10.88
N TYR A 42 6.98 -3.65 10.15
CA TYR A 42 7.45 -2.41 9.57
C TYR A 42 8.04 -1.47 10.65
N TYR A 43 7.31 -1.23 11.74
CA TYR A 43 7.80 -0.39 12.85
C TYR A 43 9.04 -0.94 13.56
N ASN A 44 9.26 -2.26 13.50
CA ASN A 44 10.45 -2.91 14.05
C ASN A 44 11.61 -3.00 13.05
N ASN A 45 11.52 -2.33 11.89
CA ASN A 45 12.49 -2.42 10.79
C ASN A 45 12.71 -3.85 10.25
N GLN A 46 11.68 -4.70 10.35
CA GLN A 46 11.71 -6.11 9.92
C GLN A 46 10.89 -6.38 8.66
N GLY A 47 10.31 -5.34 8.05
CA GLY A 47 9.42 -5.49 6.90
C GLY A 47 9.24 -4.20 6.13
N ARG A 48 8.46 -4.30 5.05
CA ARG A 48 8.03 -3.13 4.26
C ARG A 48 6.69 -2.63 4.78
N PHE A 49 6.36 -1.38 4.45
CA PHE A 49 5.04 -0.85 4.74
C PHE A 49 3.96 -1.70 4.05
N PRO A 50 2.94 -2.18 4.77
CA PRO A 50 1.93 -3.08 4.20
C PRO A 50 0.99 -2.37 3.24
N ASN A 51 0.50 -3.12 2.25
CA ASN A 51 -0.53 -2.61 1.34
C ASN A 51 -1.91 -2.59 2.03
N SER A 52 -2.55 -1.42 2.09
CA SER A 52 -3.88 -1.20 2.67
C SER A 52 -5.03 -1.37 1.68
N LYS A 53 -4.74 -1.44 0.38
CA LYS A 53 -5.73 -1.33 -0.69
C LYS A 53 -6.06 -2.68 -1.31
N VAL A 54 -7.34 -2.82 -1.67
CA VAL A 54 -7.82 -3.86 -2.58
C VAL A 54 -8.20 -3.20 -3.90
N ILE A 55 -7.84 -3.83 -5.01
CA ILE A 55 -8.21 -3.38 -6.36
C ILE A 55 -9.10 -4.44 -6.99
N LEU A 56 -10.23 -4.03 -7.55
CA LEU A 56 -11.06 -4.86 -8.43
C LEU A 56 -10.98 -4.34 -9.87
N CYS A 57 -10.83 -5.24 -10.82
CA CYS A 57 -10.81 -4.95 -12.26
C CYS A 57 -11.96 -5.68 -12.95
N PHE A 58 -12.80 -4.95 -13.68
CA PHE A 58 -14.01 -5.49 -14.30
C PHE A 58 -13.83 -5.65 -15.81
N GLY A 59 -14.19 -6.83 -16.33
CA GLY A 59 -14.20 -7.14 -17.77
C GLY A 59 -12.85 -7.57 -18.34
N GLU A 60 -11.75 -7.12 -17.75
CA GLU A 60 -10.37 -7.36 -18.20
C GLU A 60 -9.60 -8.25 -17.22
N GLU A 61 -8.61 -8.99 -17.71
CA GLU A 61 -7.72 -9.78 -16.86
C GLU A 61 -6.85 -8.89 -15.99
N PHE A 62 -6.57 -9.35 -14.77
CA PHE A 62 -5.75 -8.60 -13.81
C PHE A 62 -5.23 -9.51 -12.68
N PRO A 63 -3.97 -9.36 -12.23
CA PRO A 63 -2.89 -8.62 -12.88
C PRO A 63 -2.50 -9.22 -14.24
N ASP A 64 -2.07 -8.37 -15.17
CA ASP A 64 -1.52 -8.72 -16.48
C ASP A 64 -0.45 -7.69 -16.90
N ALA A 65 0.04 -7.76 -18.15
CA ALA A 65 1.03 -6.81 -18.65
C ALA A 65 0.47 -5.41 -18.94
N VAL A 66 -0.86 -5.23 -18.92
CA VAL A 66 -1.51 -3.94 -19.22
C VAL A 66 -1.42 -3.05 -17.99
N PRO A 67 -0.86 -1.83 -18.10
CA PRO A 67 -0.81 -0.91 -16.98
C PRO A 67 -2.20 -0.59 -16.40
N LEU A 68 -2.30 -0.45 -15.07
CA LEU A 68 -3.56 -0.12 -14.38
C LEU A 68 -4.30 1.08 -14.99
N ARG A 69 -3.57 2.15 -15.33
CA ARG A 69 -4.15 3.37 -15.94
C ARG A 69 -4.84 3.14 -17.29
N CYS A 70 -4.61 2.00 -17.93
CA CYS A 70 -5.21 1.63 -19.21
C CYS A 70 -6.43 0.71 -19.05
N LYS A 71 -6.73 0.24 -17.83
CA LYS A 71 -7.92 -0.55 -17.54
C LYS A 71 -9.17 0.33 -17.58
N LEU A 72 -10.26 -0.21 -18.09
CA LEU A 72 -11.52 0.51 -18.30
C LEU A 72 -12.24 0.79 -16.99
N ILE A 73 -12.34 -0.23 -16.13
CA ILE A 73 -13.07 -0.15 -14.87
C ILE A 73 -12.21 -0.75 -13.75
N LEU A 74 -11.70 0.14 -12.91
CA LEU A 74 -11.00 -0.19 -11.67
C LEU A 74 -11.77 0.36 -10.48
N VAL A 75 -11.86 -0.45 -9.43
CA VAL A 75 -12.39 -0.04 -8.13
C VAL A 75 -11.32 -0.26 -7.09
N GLU A 76 -10.95 0.80 -6.38
CA GLU A 76 -10.07 0.73 -5.22
C GLU A 76 -10.92 0.73 -3.94
N ILE A 77 -10.60 -0.18 -3.03
CA ILE A 77 -11.33 -0.37 -1.78
C ILE A 77 -10.33 -0.29 -0.63
N GLU A 78 -10.68 0.50 0.38
CA GLU A 78 -9.95 0.61 1.64
C GLU A 78 -10.92 0.48 2.82
N GLN A 79 -10.44 -0.12 3.91
CA GLN A 79 -11.13 -0.04 5.20
C GLN A 79 -10.78 1.30 5.86
N LEU A 80 -11.79 2.04 6.32
CA LEU A 80 -11.58 3.38 6.92
C LEU A 80 -10.62 3.36 8.12
N SER A 81 -10.74 2.36 9.00
CA SER A 81 -9.83 2.19 10.14
C SER A 81 -8.38 1.95 9.71
N ILE A 82 -8.17 1.17 8.63
CA ILE A 82 -6.84 0.93 8.07
C ILE A 82 -6.28 2.18 7.43
N ARG A 83 -7.09 2.92 6.66
CA ARG A 83 -6.67 4.19 6.08
C ARG A 83 -6.22 5.16 7.17
N GLN A 84 -6.95 5.27 8.27
CA GLN A 84 -6.54 6.10 9.42
C GLN A 84 -5.17 5.69 9.97
N LEU A 85 -4.94 4.39 10.20
CA LEU A 85 -3.63 3.89 10.65
C LEU A 85 -2.49 4.24 9.68
N VAL A 86 -2.75 4.13 8.37
CA VAL A 86 -1.77 4.48 7.33
C VAL A 86 -1.44 5.98 7.36
N GLU A 87 -2.44 6.84 7.48
CA GLU A 87 -2.23 8.29 7.54
C GLU A 87 -1.43 8.68 8.81
N GLU A 88 -1.71 8.07 9.96
CA GLU A 88 -0.94 8.32 11.18
C GLU A 88 0.51 7.83 11.06
N ALA A 89 0.75 6.67 10.44
CA ALA A 89 2.11 6.18 10.19
C ALA A 89 2.93 7.17 9.33
N ARG A 90 2.34 7.72 8.27
CA ARG A 90 2.99 8.68 7.35
C ARG A 90 3.30 10.02 8.01
N LYS A 91 2.46 10.48 8.94
CA LYS A 91 2.72 11.70 9.73
C LYS A 91 3.91 11.52 10.68
N ASN A 92 4.07 10.33 11.25
CA ASN A 92 5.20 10.03 12.13
C ASN A 92 6.54 9.99 11.35
N GLU A 93 6.54 9.48 10.11
CA GLU A 93 7.72 9.50 9.24
C GLU A 93 8.15 10.93 8.85
N THR A 94 7.19 11.80 8.53
CA THR A 94 7.47 13.19 8.16
C THR A 94 7.95 14.05 9.34
N SER A 95 7.51 13.72 10.57
CA SER A 95 7.97 14.38 11.80
C SER A 95 9.41 14.01 12.19
N ALA A 96 9.91 12.85 11.75
CA ALA A 96 11.28 12.39 12.03
C ALA A 96 12.35 13.08 11.16
N VAL A 97 11.97 13.72 10.04
CA VAL A 97 12.88 14.42 9.09
C VAL A 97 12.98 15.92 9.42
N GLY A 98 12.71 16.32 10.67
CA GLY A 98 12.56 17.72 11.09
C GLY A 98 13.71 18.34 11.90
N HIS A 99 14.86 17.68 12.07
CA HIS A 99 16.04 18.33 12.65
C HIS A 99 17.12 18.49 11.57
N PRO A 100 17.27 19.68 10.94
CA PRO A 100 18.56 20.02 10.36
C PRO A 100 19.56 20.02 11.51
N ILE A 101 20.55 19.13 11.44
CA ILE A 101 21.79 19.25 12.20
C ILE A 101 22.25 20.69 12.01
N GLY A 102 22.29 21.45 13.10
CA GLY A 102 22.82 22.81 13.09
C GLY A 102 24.26 22.73 12.60
N GLU A 103 24.50 23.17 11.37
CA GLU A 103 25.84 23.50 10.90
C GLU A 103 26.30 24.69 11.76
N GLU A 104 27.16 24.42 12.76
CA GLU A 104 27.93 25.46 13.41
C GLU A 104 28.80 26.12 12.34
N VAL A 105 28.38 27.31 11.90
CA VAL A 105 29.16 28.18 11.03
C VAL A 105 30.35 28.67 11.84
N HIS A 106 31.50 28.03 11.68
CA HIS A 106 32.76 28.51 12.22
C HIS A 106 33.15 29.79 11.48
N TYR A 107 32.92 30.95 12.09
CA TYR A 107 33.40 32.22 11.57
C TYR A 107 34.91 32.27 11.75
N ASP A 108 35.66 32.21 10.65
CA ASP A 108 37.07 32.58 10.63
C ASP A 108 37.17 34.13 10.63
N PRO A 109 37.69 34.77 11.69
CA PRO A 109 37.88 36.21 11.68
C PRO A 109 39.10 36.55 10.81
N MET A 110 38.80 37.00 9.59
CA MET A 110 39.75 37.69 8.73
C MET A 110 40.44 38.87 9.46
N TYR A 111 41.76 38.94 9.23
CA TYR A 111 42.74 40.01 9.47
C TYR A 111 43.57 39.98 10.78
N ARG A 112 44.86 39.66 10.60
CA ARG A 112 45.98 40.60 10.81
C ARG A 112 47.10 40.36 9.81
#